data_AF-A0AAN5I6D7-F1
#
_entry.id   AF-A0AAN5I6D7-F1
#
_cell.length_a   1.000
_cell.length_b   1.000
_cell.length_c   1.000
_cell.angle_alpha   90.00
_cell.angle_beta   90.00
_cell.angle_gamma   90.00
#
_symmetry.space_group_name_H-M   'P 1'
#
loop_
_entity.id
_entity.type
_entity.pdbx_description
1 polymer ?
#
loop_
_entity_poly.entity_id
_entity_poly.type
_entity_poly.pdbx_seq_one_letter_code
_entity_poly.pdbx_strand_id
1 'polypeptide(L)'
;TLYIAYHFYNLFSNLYLTDLVCMVPSNYLGEAKGNWWNVSLGCCVLAVVVYAVVGIRITTSNVRGHETRLFKSLLVILATVVFGYVGTFATANILVANIKNIDFKMGILMDLIIGIPVNISLATNYLVYYATSSDYRRVFKGQIAFLTRKTSTVKVIGRASTTAGTSQV
;
A
#
# COMPACT_ATOMS: atom_id res chain seq x y z
N THR A 1 8.67 0.18 -18.58
CA THR A 1 7.51 -0.70 -18.86
C THR A 1 7.92 -2.09 -19.33
N LEU A 2 8.75 -2.23 -20.39
CA LEU A 2 9.25 -3.54 -20.86
C LEU A 2 10.04 -4.34 -19.83
N TYR A 3 10.90 -3.69 -19.04
CA TYR A 3 11.65 -4.36 -17.97
C TYR A 3 10.74 -4.92 -16.86
N ILE A 4 9.71 -4.17 -16.49
CA ILE A 4 8.71 -4.59 -15.51
C ILE A 4 7.91 -5.77 -16.07
N ALA A 5 7.46 -5.70 -17.33
CA ALA A 5 6.74 -6.79 -17.98
C ALA A 5 7.59 -8.06 -18.11
N TYR A 6 8.88 -7.92 -18.44
CA TYR A 6 9.82 -9.04 -18.51
C TYR A 6 10.04 -9.68 -17.14
N HIS A 7 10.23 -8.87 -16.09
CA HIS A 7 10.40 -9.36 -14.73
C HIS A 7 9.13 -10.04 -14.19
N PHE A 8 7.94 -9.51 -14.52
CA PHE A 8 6.66 -10.15 -14.22
C PHE A 8 6.52 -11.49 -14.95
N TYR A 9 6.84 -11.52 -16.24
CA TYR A 9 6.80 -12.75 -17.03
C TYR A 9 7.74 -13.82 -16.45
N ASN A 10 8.97 -13.44 -16.10
CA ASN A 10 9.96 -14.36 -15.52
C ASN A 10 9.57 -14.86 -14.12
N LEU A 11 8.95 -14.00 -13.32
CA LEU A 11 8.42 -14.37 -12.00
C LEU A 11 7.28 -15.38 -12.15
N PHE A 12 6.34 -15.14 -13.07
CA PHE A 12 5.23 -16.05 -13.31
C PHE A 12 5.66 -17.36 -13.99
N SER A 13 6.64 -17.33 -14.90
CA SER A 13 7.14 -18.55 -15.56
C SER A 13 7.87 -19.49 -14.60
N ASN A 14 8.48 -18.95 -13.54
CA ASN A 14 9.20 -19.72 -12.52
C ASN A 14 8.38 -19.97 -11.25
N LEU A 15 7.08 -19.67 -11.23
CA LEU A 15 6.22 -19.91 -10.08
C LEU A 15 5.91 -21.41 -9.97
N TYR A 16 6.44 -22.08 -8.96
CA TYR A 16 6.15 -23.49 -8.68
C TYR A 16 4.97 -23.61 -7.71
N LEU A 17 4.27 -24.74 -7.76
CA LEU A 17 3.13 -25.04 -6.87
C LEU A 17 3.52 -25.05 -5.37
N THR A 18 4.82 -25.19 -5.08
CA THR A 18 5.42 -25.22 -3.73
C THR A 18 5.86 -23.86 -3.19
N ASP A 19 5.72 -22.78 -3.95
CA ASP A 19 6.11 -21.44 -3.48
C ASP A 19 5.08 -20.88 -2.49
N LEU A 20 5.58 -20.44 -1.33
CA LEU A 20 4.78 -19.78 -0.30
C LEU A 20 4.41 -18.36 -0.77
N VAL A 21 3.17 -18.20 -1.21
CA VAL A 21 2.63 -16.88 -1.56
C VAL A 21 2.37 -16.10 -0.27
N CYS A 22 3.23 -15.12 0.02
CA CYS A 22 3.11 -14.23 1.18
C CYS A 22 2.01 -13.17 1.00
N MET A 23 0.79 -13.60 0.65
CA MET A 23 -0.37 -12.71 0.51
C MET A 23 -1.48 -13.13 1.46
N VAL A 24 -2.12 -12.16 2.12
CA VAL A 24 -3.17 -12.43 3.10
C VAL A 24 -4.29 -13.33 2.54
N PRO A 25 -4.88 -13.06 1.35
CA PRO A 25 -5.95 -13.90 0.83
C PRO A 25 -5.47 -15.25 0.29
N SER A 26 -4.17 -15.42 -0.03
CA SER A 26 -3.64 -16.70 -0.53
C SER A 26 -3.45 -17.75 0.56
N ASN A 27 -3.52 -17.34 1.84
CA ASN A 27 -3.56 -18.27 2.97
C ASN A 27 -4.92 -18.95 3.15
N TYR A 28 -5.98 -18.42 2.53
CA TYR A 28 -7.33 -18.99 2.60
C TYR A 28 -7.62 -19.78 1.33
N LEU A 29 -7.98 -21.05 1.48
CA LEU A 29 -8.33 -21.97 0.39
C LEU A 29 -9.83 -22.29 0.41
N GLY A 30 -10.39 -22.60 -0.75
CA GLY A 30 -11.81 -23.01 -0.87
C GLY A 30 -12.78 -21.94 -0.38
N GLU A 31 -13.83 -22.37 0.33
CA GLU A 31 -14.89 -21.48 0.83
C GLU A 31 -14.39 -20.43 1.85
N ALA A 32 -13.29 -20.72 2.55
CA ALA A 32 -12.70 -19.76 3.49
C ALA A 32 -12.22 -18.48 2.80
N LYS A 33 -11.78 -18.57 1.54
CA LYS A 33 -11.38 -17.41 0.74
C LYS A 33 -12.56 -16.49 0.46
N GLY A 34 -13.73 -17.06 0.12
CA GLY A 34 -14.96 -16.30 -0.10
C GLY A 34 -15.44 -15.61 1.18
N ASN A 35 -15.41 -16.32 2.31
CA ASN A 35 -15.78 -15.75 3.60
C ASN A 35 -14.85 -14.62 4.03
N TRP A 36 -13.54 -14.72 3.78
CA TRP A 36 -12.60 -13.64 4.07
C TRP A 36 -12.94 -12.35 3.32
N TRP A 37 -13.32 -12.45 2.03
CA TRP A 37 -13.74 -11.30 1.24
C TRP A 37 -15.03 -10.67 1.77
N ASN A 38 -16.01 -11.49 2.17
CA ASN A 38 -17.27 -11.02 2.73
C ASN A 38 -17.09 -10.33 4.10
N VAL A 39 -16.26 -10.90 4.98
CA VAL A 39 -15.94 -10.30 6.28
C VAL A 39 -15.17 -9.01 6.10
N SER A 40 -14.20 -8.97 5.18
CA SER A 40 -13.44 -7.76 4.87
C SER A 40 -14.34 -6.64 4.34
N LEU A 41 -15.29 -6.96 3.46
CA LEU A 41 -16.31 -6.02 3.00
C LEU A 41 -17.16 -5.50 4.17
N GLY A 42 -17.60 -6.39 5.05
CA GLY A 42 -18.37 -6.03 6.25
C GLY A 42 -17.62 -5.05 7.16
N CYS A 43 -16.35 -5.33 7.44
CA CYS A 43 -15.48 -4.44 8.21
C CYS A 43 -15.31 -3.07 7.55
N CYS A 44 -15.13 -3.03 6.22
CA CYS A 44 -15.05 -1.77 5.48
C CYS A 44 -16.34 -0.94 5.59
N VAL A 45 -17.51 -1.57 5.43
CA VAL A 45 -18.81 -0.89 5.57
C VAL A 45 -19.02 -0.37 6.99
N LEU A 46 -18.70 -1.16 8.01
CA LEU A 46 -18.80 -0.73 9.40
C LEU A 46 -17.91 0.48 9.68
N ALA A 47 -16.67 0.48 9.18
CA ALA A 47 -15.76 1.61 9.30
C ALA A 47 -16.37 2.87 8.65
N VAL A 48 -16.91 2.75 7.43
CA VAL A 48 -17.60 3.87 6.75
C VAL A 48 -18.69 4.46 7.63
N VAL A 49 -19.55 3.61 8.22
CA VAL A 49 -20.67 4.07 9.05
C VAL A 49 -20.18 4.83 10.29
N VAL A 50 -19.23 4.25 11.04
CA VAL A 50 -18.68 4.89 12.25
C VAL A 50 -18.10 6.27 11.92
N TYR A 51 -17.32 6.36 10.83
CA TYR A 51 -16.68 7.61 10.45
C TYR A 51 -17.62 8.61 9.78
N ALA A 52 -18.66 8.17 9.09
CA ALA A 52 -19.72 9.05 8.61
C ALA A 52 -20.44 9.71 9.78
N VAL A 53 -20.75 8.95 10.85
CA VAL A 53 -21.32 9.49 12.08
C VAL A 53 -20.39 10.55 12.70
N VAL A 54 -19.10 10.25 12.82
CA VAL A 54 -18.11 11.20 13.34
C VAL A 54 -18.01 12.45 12.45
N GLY A 55 -17.97 12.30 11.13
CA GLY A 55 -17.89 13.40 10.18
C GLY A 55 -19.11 14.31 10.20
N ILE A 56 -20.32 13.74 10.32
CA ILE A 56 -21.55 14.49 10.51
C ILE A 56 -21.50 15.25 11.83
N ARG A 57 -21.15 14.59 12.93
CA ARG A 57 -21.06 15.21 14.27
C ARG A 57 -20.08 16.39 14.27
N ILE A 58 -18.92 16.23 13.64
CA ILE A 58 -17.92 17.30 13.52
C ILE A 58 -18.47 18.49 12.72
N THR A 59 -19.10 18.23 11.57
CA THR A 59 -19.67 19.28 10.71
C THR A 59 -20.78 20.04 11.43
N THR A 60 -21.63 19.34 12.19
CA THR A 60 -22.73 19.94 12.97
C THR A 60 -22.24 20.68 14.19
N SER A 61 -21.14 20.25 14.83
CA SER A 61 -20.67 20.80 16.10
C SER A 61 -19.99 22.17 16.03
N ASN A 62 -19.80 22.75 14.83
CA ASN A 62 -19.14 24.06 14.60
C ASN A 62 -17.84 24.28 15.38
N VAL A 63 -17.14 23.19 15.70
CA VAL A 63 -15.88 23.22 16.46
C VAL A 63 -14.79 23.65 15.49
N ARG A 64 -14.32 24.90 15.61
CA ARG A 64 -13.19 25.43 14.86
C ARG A 64 -11.91 25.26 15.68
N GLY A 65 -11.08 24.29 15.31
CA GLY A 65 -9.81 24.05 15.99
C GLY A 65 -8.80 23.28 15.15
N HIS A 66 -7.59 23.15 15.70
CA HIS A 66 -6.53 22.30 15.14
C HIS A 66 -6.99 20.84 15.01
N GLU A 67 -7.75 20.34 15.98
CA GLU A 67 -8.28 18.98 15.99
C GLU A 67 -9.25 18.73 14.83
N THR A 68 -10.11 19.69 14.49
CA THR A 68 -11.04 19.58 13.36
C THR A 68 -10.32 19.40 12.03
N ARG A 69 -9.15 20.03 11.86
CA ARG A 69 -8.30 19.86 10.68
C ARG A 69 -7.71 18.45 10.60
N LEU A 70 -7.29 17.89 11.73
CA LEU A 70 -6.81 16.49 11.81
C LEU A 70 -7.93 15.51 11.48
N PHE A 71 -9.12 15.69 12.05
CA PHE A 71 -10.27 14.83 11.75
C PHE A 71 -10.70 14.93 10.29
N LYS A 72 -10.71 16.14 9.70
CA LYS A 72 -11.00 16.31 8.27
C LYS A 72 -9.98 15.59 7.40
N SER A 73 -8.69 15.60 7.77
CA SER A 73 -7.66 14.82 7.07
C SER A 73 -7.92 13.32 7.16
N LEU A 74 -8.28 12.83 8.34
CA LEU A 74 -8.62 11.43 8.58
C LEU A 74 -9.82 10.99 7.73
N LEU A 75 -10.83 11.86 7.61
CA LEU A 75 -11.99 11.62 6.76
C LEU A 75 -11.59 11.47 5.29
N VAL A 76 -10.69 12.33 4.77
CA VAL A 76 -10.19 12.22 3.38
C VAL A 76 -9.43 10.90 3.17
N ILE A 77 -8.58 10.51 4.12
CA ILE A 77 -7.84 9.24 4.08
C ILE A 77 -8.78 8.03 4.08
N LEU A 78 -9.86 8.09 4.85
CA LEU A 78 -10.83 7.02 4.87
C LEU A 78 -11.63 6.98 3.58
N ALA A 79 -11.99 8.13 3.01
CA ALA A 79 -12.64 8.20 1.71
C ALA A 79 -11.75 7.58 0.62
N THR A 80 -10.44 7.84 0.63
CA THR A 80 -9.50 7.20 -0.29
C THR A 80 -9.41 5.69 -0.05
N VAL A 81 -9.33 5.22 1.20
CA VAL A 81 -9.34 3.77 1.53
C VAL A 81 -10.60 3.09 1.02
N VAL A 82 -11.77 3.67 1.27
CA VAL A 82 -13.06 3.14 0.84
C VAL A 82 -13.13 3.10 -0.68
N PHE A 83 -12.69 4.14 -1.37
CA PHE A 83 -12.63 4.16 -2.83
C PHE A 83 -11.69 3.07 -3.37
N GLY A 84 -10.56 2.83 -2.70
CA GLY A 84 -9.64 1.73 -3.02
C GLY A 84 -10.30 0.36 -2.88
N TYR A 85 -11.02 0.12 -1.78
CA TYR A 85 -11.74 -1.13 -1.56
C TYR A 85 -12.90 -1.33 -2.53
N VAL A 86 -13.71 -0.29 -2.78
CA VAL A 86 -14.77 -0.33 -3.80
C VAL A 86 -14.20 -0.64 -5.17
N GLY A 87 -13.06 -0.04 -5.52
CA GLY A 87 -12.31 -0.37 -6.73
C GLY A 87 -11.90 -1.84 -6.79
N THR A 88 -11.33 -2.36 -5.70
CA THR A 88 -10.97 -3.78 -5.54
C THR A 88 -12.18 -4.72 -5.75
N PHE A 89 -13.34 -4.43 -5.15
CA PHE A 89 -14.56 -5.22 -5.33
C PHE A 89 -15.13 -5.12 -6.74
N ALA A 90 -15.10 -3.95 -7.36
CA ALA A 90 -15.54 -3.75 -8.73
C ALA A 90 -14.65 -4.53 -9.71
N THR A 91 -13.33 -4.44 -9.54
CA THR A 91 -12.36 -5.22 -10.34
C THR A 91 -12.57 -6.72 -10.12
N ALA A 92 -12.75 -7.18 -8.88
CA ALA A 92 -13.00 -8.59 -8.60
C ALA A 92 -14.28 -9.11 -9.28
N ASN A 93 -15.39 -8.37 -9.19
CA ASN A 93 -16.66 -8.76 -9.82
C ASN A 93 -16.56 -8.84 -11.35
N ILE A 94 -15.97 -7.82 -11.98
CA ILE A 94 -15.76 -7.80 -13.43
C ILE A 94 -14.89 -9.00 -13.85
N LEU A 95 -13.84 -9.29 -13.09
CA LEU A 95 -12.85 -10.28 -13.45
C LEU A 95 -13.36 -11.72 -13.26
N VAL A 96 -14.10 -11.98 -12.17
CA VAL A 96 -14.78 -13.27 -11.93
C VAL A 96 -15.89 -13.52 -12.95
N ALA A 97 -16.63 -12.49 -13.37
CA ALA A 97 -17.68 -12.63 -14.37
C ALA A 97 -17.14 -13.04 -15.76
N ASN A 98 -15.88 -12.71 -16.07
CA ASN A 98 -15.28 -12.94 -17.39
C ASN A 98 -14.43 -14.23 -17.46
N ILE A 99 -14.13 -14.90 -16.34
CA ILE A 99 -13.19 -16.03 -16.32
C ILE A 99 -13.84 -17.25 -15.65
N LYS A 100 -14.17 -18.26 -16.48
CA LYS A 100 -14.87 -19.48 -16.03
C LYS A 100 -13.97 -20.63 -15.56
N ASN A 101 -12.66 -20.57 -15.80
CA ASN A 101 -11.70 -21.57 -15.32
C ASN A 101 -10.47 -20.86 -14.74
N ILE A 102 -10.30 -20.92 -13.42
CA ILE A 102 -9.19 -20.28 -12.72
C ILE A 102 -8.18 -21.37 -12.35
N ASP A 103 -7.11 -21.48 -13.14
CA ASP A 103 -5.92 -22.23 -12.73
C ASP A 103 -5.23 -21.55 -11.54
N PHE A 104 -4.48 -22.30 -10.73
CA PHE A 104 -3.76 -21.78 -9.56
C PHE A 104 -2.92 -20.53 -9.87
N LYS A 105 -2.16 -20.58 -10.97
CA LYS A 105 -1.33 -19.46 -11.44
C LYS A 105 -2.16 -18.24 -11.87
N MET A 106 -3.32 -18.47 -12.48
CA MET A 106 -4.27 -17.41 -12.79
C MET A 106 -4.87 -16.84 -11.51
N GLY A 107 -5.22 -17.66 -10.52
CA GLY A 107 -5.74 -17.21 -9.23
C GLY A 107 -4.81 -16.21 -8.52
N ILE A 108 -3.50 -16.48 -8.54
CA ILE A 108 -2.48 -15.56 -7.97
C ILE A 108 -2.40 -14.25 -8.76
N LEU A 109 -2.43 -14.31 -10.10
CA LEU A 109 -2.43 -13.12 -10.95
C LEU A 109 -3.67 -12.24 -10.67
N MET A 110 -4.84 -12.88 -10.55
CA MET A 110 -6.12 -12.22 -10.27
C MET A 110 -6.06 -11.52 -8.92
N ASP A 111 -5.62 -12.23 -7.89
CA ASP A 111 -5.44 -11.74 -6.54
C ASP A 111 -4.48 -10.52 -6.49
N LEU A 112 -3.39 -10.56 -7.27
CA LEU A 112 -2.46 -9.44 -7.39
C LEU A 112 -3.13 -8.22 -8.04
N ILE A 113 -3.83 -8.41 -9.16
CA ILE A 113 -4.51 -7.34 -9.91
C ILE A 113 -5.62 -6.71 -9.06
N ILE A 114 -6.44 -7.54 -8.41
CA ILE A 114 -7.52 -7.13 -7.52
C ILE A 114 -6.97 -6.33 -6.32
N GLY A 115 -5.73 -6.60 -5.89
CA GLY A 115 -5.04 -5.86 -4.84
C GLY A 115 -4.46 -4.49 -5.26
N ILE A 116 -4.33 -4.18 -6.56
CA ILE A 116 -3.71 -2.92 -7.00
C ILE A 116 -4.49 -1.68 -6.51
N PRO A 117 -5.82 -1.59 -6.67
CA PRO A 117 -6.59 -0.41 -6.26
C PRO A 117 -6.46 -0.08 -4.77
N VAL A 118 -6.54 -1.09 -3.89
CA VAL A 118 -6.36 -0.90 -2.45
C VAL A 118 -4.94 -0.47 -2.09
N ASN A 119 -3.92 -1.00 -2.76
CA ASN A 119 -2.52 -0.59 -2.53
C ASN A 119 -2.25 0.85 -2.97
N ILE A 120 -2.78 1.29 -4.12
CA ILE A 120 -2.69 2.69 -4.57
C ILE A 120 -3.37 3.62 -3.57
N SER A 121 -4.53 3.20 -3.05
CA SER A 121 -5.25 3.95 -2.04
C SER A 121 -4.44 4.11 -0.74
N LEU A 122 -3.83 3.02 -0.25
CA LEU A 122 -2.95 3.05 0.92
C LEU A 122 -1.73 3.95 0.69
N ALA A 123 -1.11 3.90 -0.48
CA ALA A 123 0.02 4.76 -0.84
C ALA A 123 -0.39 6.24 -0.91
N THR A 124 -1.59 6.53 -1.41
CA THR A 124 -2.12 7.89 -1.53
C THR A 124 -2.35 8.52 -0.16
N ASN A 125 -2.70 7.73 0.85
CA ASN A 125 -2.88 8.23 2.22
C ASN A 125 -1.64 8.96 2.75
N TYR A 126 -0.43 8.50 2.41
CA TYR A 126 0.81 9.19 2.77
C TYR A 126 0.86 10.62 2.23
N LEU A 127 0.46 10.81 0.97
CA LEU A 127 0.39 12.13 0.33
C LEU A 127 -0.67 13.02 0.99
N VAL A 128 -1.82 12.45 1.37
CA VAL A 128 -2.88 13.17 2.07
C VAL A 128 -2.44 13.61 3.47
N TYR A 129 -1.75 12.76 4.23
CA TYR A 129 -1.17 13.11 5.53
C TYR A 129 -0.14 14.25 5.40
N TYR A 130 0.75 14.15 4.41
CA TYR A 130 1.72 15.20 4.12
C TYR A 130 1.03 16.52 3.74
N ALA A 131 -0.01 16.47 2.91
CA ALA A 131 -0.74 17.63 2.44
C ALA A 131 -1.52 18.35 3.56
N THR A 132 -2.16 17.61 4.45
CA THR A 132 -3.21 18.18 5.32
C THR A 132 -2.71 18.68 6.67
N SER A 133 -1.62 18.12 7.22
CA SER A 133 -1.11 18.51 8.54
C SER A 133 0.37 18.90 8.51
N SER A 134 0.66 20.07 9.08
CA SER A 134 2.03 20.58 9.27
C SER A 134 2.85 19.71 10.23
N ASP A 135 2.19 19.07 11.20
CA ASP A 135 2.88 18.22 12.18
C ASP A 135 3.34 16.91 11.55
N TYR A 136 2.48 16.26 10.76
CA TYR A 136 2.88 15.10 9.97
C TYR A 136 3.97 15.47 8.96
N ARG A 137 3.85 16.61 8.29
CA ARG A 137 4.86 17.11 7.35
C ARG A 137 6.23 17.30 8.02
N ARG A 138 6.26 17.80 9.26
CA ARG A 138 7.48 17.99 10.05
C ARG A 138 8.13 16.64 10.39
N VAL A 139 7.36 15.66 10.82
CA VAL A 139 7.86 14.31 11.13
C VAL A 139 8.40 13.62 9.87
N PHE A 140 7.68 13.69 8.75
CA PHE A 140 8.13 13.10 7.48
C PHE A 140 9.41 13.76 6.95
N LYS A 141 9.53 15.09 7.04
CA LYS A 141 10.78 15.79 6.71
C LYS A 141 11.94 15.34 7.61
N GLY A 142 11.68 15.08 8.89
CA GLY A 142 12.67 14.54 9.81
C GLY A 142 13.15 13.13 9.42
N GLN A 143 12.22 12.23 9.06
CA GLN A 143 12.54 10.88 8.59
C GLN A 143 13.32 10.91 7.28
N ILE A 144 12.89 11.72 6.30
CA ILE A 144 13.59 11.87 5.02
C ILE A 144 14.98 12.47 5.24
N ALA A 145 15.12 13.52 6.05
CA ALA A 145 16.42 14.12 6.36
C ALA A 145 17.36 13.14 7.08
N PHE A 146 16.85 12.27 7.94
CA PHE A 146 17.62 11.20 8.58
C PHE A 146 18.11 10.17 7.55
N LEU A 147 17.23 9.73 6.64
CA LEU A 147 17.58 8.81 5.55
C LEU A 147 18.63 9.44 4.62
N THR A 148 18.45 10.69 4.21
CA THR A 148 19.41 11.41 3.37
C THR A 148 20.77 11.61 4.07
N ARG A 149 20.77 11.92 5.38
CA ARG A 149 22.02 12.04 6.17
C ARG A 149 22.76 10.71 6.28
N LYS A 150 22.06 9.60 6.52
CA LYS A 150 22.69 8.26 6.52
C LYS A 150 23.23 7.86 5.14
N THR A 151 22.54 8.20 4.06
CA THR A 151 23.03 7.95 2.69
C THR A 151 24.29 8.75 2.37
N SER A 152 24.44 9.97 2.90
CA SER A 152 25.68 10.76 2.76
C SER A 152 26.87 10.15 3.52
N THR A 153 26.65 9.51 4.67
CA THR A 153 27.74 8.85 5.43
C THR A 153 28.22 7.55 4.77
N VAL A 154 27.35 6.86 4.02
CA VAL A 154 27.70 5.58 3.37
C VAL A 154 28.43 5.78 2.03
N LYS A 155 28.45 6.99 1.45
CA LYS A 155 29.10 7.25 0.15
C LYS A 155 30.59 7.63 0.20
N VAL A 156 31.23 7.60 1.37
CA VAL A 156 32.66 7.97 1.54
C VAL A 156 33.43 6.91 2.36
N ILE A 157 33.26 5.62 2.06
CA ILE A 157 34.25 4.58 2.43
C ILE A 157 34.33 3.60 1.26
N GLY A 158 34.89 4.06 0.14
CA GLY A 158 34.93 3.25 -1.08
C GLY A 158 35.74 3.87 -2.20
N ARG A 159 36.82 4.60 -1.88
CA ARG A 159 37.86 4.94 -2.85
C ARG A 159 39.14 5.39 -2.16
N ALA A 160 40.06 4.46 -1.98
CA ALA A 160 41.48 4.73 -2.01
C ALA A 160 42.14 3.52 -2.67
N SER A 161 42.22 3.58 -4.00
CA SER A 161 43.03 2.69 -4.83
C SER A 161 44.50 3.08 -4.67
N THR A 162 45.33 2.08 -4.36
CA THR A 162 46.62 1.70 -4.98
C THR A 162 47.59 2.80 -5.48
N THR A 163 48.90 2.53 -5.26
CA THR A 163 50.17 3.20 -5.68
C THR A 163 50.73 4.21 -4.65
N ALA A 164 52.01 4.22 -4.25
CA ALA A 164 53.23 3.49 -4.63
C ALA A 164 54.21 3.50 -3.42
N GLY A 165 55.17 2.56 -3.39
CA GLY A 165 56.16 2.45 -2.31
C GLY A 165 57.31 3.46 -2.38
N THR A 166 57.98 3.68 -1.25
CA THR A 166 59.46 3.68 -1.09
C THR A 166 59.83 3.80 0.39
N SER A 167 60.82 2.98 0.78
CA SER A 167 61.48 2.90 2.09
C SER A 167 62.19 4.18 2.51
N GLN A 168 62.19 4.48 3.81
CA GLN A 168 63.33 4.88 4.69
C GLN A 168 62.83 4.59 6.14
N VAL A 169 63.54 3.92 7.04
CA VAL A 169 64.97 3.88 7.39
C VAL A 169 65.41 2.44 7.66
#